data_AF-A0A7W6L5G9-F1
#
_entry.id   AF-A0A7W6L5G9-F1
#
_cell.length_a   1.000
_cell.length_b   1.000
_cell.length_c   1.000
_cell.angle_alpha   90.00
_cell.angle_beta   90.00
_cell.angle_gamma   90.00
#
_symmetry.space_group_name_H-M   'P 1'
#
loop_
_entity.id
_entity.type
_entity.pdbx_description
1 polymer ?
#
loop_
_entity_poly.entity_id
_entity_poly.type
_entity_poly.pdbx_seq_one_letter_code
_entity_poly.pdbx_strand_id
1 'polypeptide(L)'
;MIADLEALCTEPGYIHAVAALCFRYNMMLIGEHLTASDVQDRFNLSRLLRTEINTLLGLMLKTPIDWSVPSNERLSEYVEASDRLLQELHDALSSAFDLGEMFGALERGETHNPFDSGEVMREPIFYAAESAYNFQYLDLGKV
;
A
#
# COMPACT_ATOMS: atom_id res chain seq x y z
N MET A 1 -6.83 -2.14 14.68
CA MET A 1 -6.34 -1.98 13.30
C MET A 1 -7.47 -1.71 12.29
N ILE A 2 -8.23 -2.71 11.81
CA ILE A 2 -9.30 -2.45 10.80
C ILE A 2 -10.38 -1.49 11.31
N ALA A 3 -10.81 -1.64 12.57
CA ALA A 3 -11.76 -0.71 13.19
C ALA A 3 -11.21 0.71 13.30
N ASP A 4 -9.89 0.86 13.48
CA ASP A 4 -9.23 2.17 13.59
C ASP A 4 -9.11 2.82 12.20
N LEU A 5 -8.81 2.03 11.16
CA LEU A 5 -8.87 2.49 9.77
C LEU A 5 -10.28 2.94 9.40
N GLU A 6 -11.30 2.18 9.78
CA GLU A 6 -12.69 2.55 9.55
C GLU A 6 -13.07 3.85 10.23
N ALA A 7 -12.74 3.98 11.53
CA ALA A 7 -12.97 5.22 12.27
C ALA A 7 -12.31 6.41 11.57
N LEU A 8 -11.02 6.30 11.23
CA LEU A 8 -10.26 7.33 10.54
C LEU A 8 -10.88 7.70 9.18
N CYS A 9 -11.26 6.70 8.38
CA CYS A 9 -11.77 6.92 7.02
C CYS A 9 -13.15 7.60 7.00
N THR A 10 -13.87 7.58 8.13
CA THR A 10 -15.19 8.19 8.29
C THR A 10 -15.16 9.57 8.95
N GLU A 11 -13.98 10.08 9.29
CA GLU A 11 -13.83 11.42 9.84
C GLU A 11 -14.13 12.52 8.78
N PRO A 12 -14.67 13.68 9.17
CA PRO A 12 -14.94 14.79 8.25
C PRO A 12 -13.71 15.23 7.46
N GLY A 13 -13.90 15.49 6.16
CA GLY A 13 -12.84 15.92 5.26
C GLY A 13 -11.78 14.86 4.92
N TYR A 14 -11.95 13.59 5.32
CA TYR A 14 -10.96 12.54 5.05
C TYR A 14 -10.70 12.29 3.55
N ILE A 15 -11.66 12.61 2.68
CA ILE A 15 -11.49 12.56 1.21
C ILE A 15 -10.25 13.34 0.73
N HIS A 16 -9.90 14.43 1.42
CA HIS A 16 -8.71 15.23 1.10
C HIS A 16 -7.42 14.49 1.43
N ALA A 17 -7.41 13.66 2.49
CA ALA A 17 -6.28 12.79 2.80
C ALA A 17 -6.13 11.71 1.71
N VAL A 18 -7.22 11.08 1.29
CA VAL A 18 -7.18 10.11 0.18
C VAL A 18 -6.65 10.76 -1.10
N ALA A 19 -7.08 11.98 -1.43
CA ALA A 19 -6.55 12.72 -2.57
C ALA A 19 -5.04 13.00 -2.45
N ALA A 20 -4.58 13.41 -1.25
CA ALA A 20 -3.15 13.63 -0.98
C ALA A 20 -2.33 12.34 -1.11
N LEU A 21 -2.84 11.21 -0.61
CA LEU A 21 -2.23 9.89 -0.73
C LEU A 21 -2.15 9.43 -2.18
N CYS A 22 -3.23 9.59 -2.96
CA CYS A 22 -3.25 9.33 -4.39
C CYS A 22 -2.18 10.15 -5.12
N PHE A 23 -2.08 11.44 -4.83
CA PHE A 23 -1.08 12.30 -5.45
C PHE A 23 0.34 11.85 -5.08
N ARG A 24 0.62 11.64 -3.79
CA ARG A 24 1.94 11.25 -3.27
C ARG A 24 2.41 9.90 -3.82
N TYR A 25 1.51 8.92 -3.96
CA TYR A 25 1.90 7.53 -4.24
C TYR A 25 1.57 7.03 -5.64
N ASN A 26 0.58 7.62 -6.32
CA ASN A 26 0.20 7.20 -7.68
C ASN A 26 0.71 8.15 -8.78
N MET A 27 1.15 9.37 -8.45
CA MET A 27 1.66 10.32 -9.47
C MET A 27 3.18 10.41 -9.48
N MET A 28 3.77 10.43 -10.68
CA MET A 28 5.21 10.66 -10.87
C MET A 28 5.36 12.09 -11.37
N LEU A 29 6.10 12.91 -10.63
CA LEU A 29 6.43 14.26 -11.04
C LEU A 29 7.72 14.20 -11.85
N ILE A 30 7.61 14.43 -13.14
CA ILE A 30 8.75 14.46 -14.06
C ILE A 30 8.98 15.93 -14.43
N GLY A 31 10.23 16.38 -14.33
CA GLY A 31 10.63 17.70 -14.82
C GLY A 31 10.67 17.76 -16.35
N GLU A 32 11.59 18.55 -16.91
CA GLU A 32 11.77 18.60 -18.37
C GLU A 32 12.24 17.26 -18.95
N HIS A 33 12.96 16.47 -18.16
CA HIS A 33 13.51 15.17 -18.55
C HIS A 33 13.28 14.14 -17.46
N LEU A 34 13.01 12.90 -17.85
CA LEU A 34 12.93 11.75 -16.95
C LEU A 34 14.33 11.44 -16.40
N THR A 35 14.46 11.46 -15.08
CA THR A 35 15.69 11.07 -14.38
C THR A 35 15.51 9.75 -13.63
N ALA A 36 16.61 9.05 -13.35
CA ALA A 36 16.57 7.83 -12.55
C ALA A 36 16.01 8.09 -11.14
N SER A 37 16.29 9.27 -10.55
CA SER A 37 15.75 9.67 -9.24
C SER A 37 14.23 9.76 -9.24
N ASP A 38 13.60 10.22 -10.32
CA ASP A 38 12.12 10.34 -10.41
C ASP A 38 11.42 8.97 -10.34
N VAL A 39 12.14 7.90 -10.73
CA VAL A 39 11.64 6.52 -10.72
C VAL A 39 12.09 5.77 -9.48
N GLN A 40 13.22 6.15 -8.86
CA GLN A 40 13.80 5.42 -7.74
C GLN A 40 12.86 5.36 -6.52
N ASP A 41 12.16 6.46 -6.22
CA ASP A 41 11.18 6.51 -5.14
C ASP A 41 10.00 5.54 -5.34
N ARG A 42 9.81 5.04 -6.58
CA ARG A 42 8.81 4.00 -6.88
C ARG A 42 9.19 2.61 -6.39
N PHE A 43 10.44 2.41 -5.99
CA PHE A 43 10.93 1.15 -5.41
C PHE A 43 11.03 1.21 -3.89
N ASN A 44 10.56 2.30 -3.26
CA ASN A 44 10.47 2.36 -1.81
C ASN A 44 9.39 1.38 -1.30
N LEU A 45 9.79 0.43 -0.47
CA LEU A 45 8.93 -0.59 0.13
C LEU A 45 7.98 -0.02 1.20
N SER A 46 8.26 1.17 1.74
CA SER A 46 7.34 1.85 2.68
C SER A 46 6.25 2.67 1.98
N ARG A 47 6.17 2.59 0.65
CA ARG A 47 5.16 3.32 -0.13
C ARG A 47 3.84 2.57 -0.10
N LEU A 48 2.74 3.28 0.13
CA LEU A 48 1.42 2.65 -0.01
C LEU A 48 1.17 2.21 -1.45
N LEU A 49 0.58 1.03 -1.57
CA LEU A 49 0.16 0.42 -2.81
C LEU A 49 -1.26 0.86 -3.19
N ARG A 50 -1.64 0.70 -4.46
CA ARG A 50 -2.97 1.14 -4.93
C ARG A 50 -4.09 0.37 -4.23
N THR A 51 -3.87 -0.90 -3.91
CA THR A 51 -4.79 -1.76 -3.15
C THR A 51 -5.05 -1.20 -1.74
N GLU A 52 -4.03 -0.67 -1.08
CA GLU A 52 -4.17 -0.06 0.25
C GLU A 52 -4.96 1.25 0.17
N ILE A 53 -4.67 2.09 -0.82
CA ILE A 53 -5.45 3.30 -1.10
C ILE A 53 -6.91 2.96 -1.44
N ASN A 54 -7.15 1.91 -2.21
CA ASN A 54 -8.50 1.41 -2.51
C ASN A 54 -9.22 0.90 -1.26
N THR A 55 -8.49 0.36 -0.28
CA THR A 55 -9.05 -0.04 1.01
C THR A 55 -9.54 1.19 1.78
N LEU A 56 -8.76 2.27 1.84
CA LEU A 56 -9.19 3.54 2.44
C LEU A 56 -10.45 4.10 1.75
N LEU A 57 -10.47 4.09 0.41
CA LEU A 57 -11.65 4.47 -0.37
C LEU A 57 -12.88 3.62 -0.01
N GLY A 58 -12.72 2.30 0.05
CA GLY A 58 -13.80 1.39 0.40
C GLY A 58 -14.36 1.61 1.81
N LEU A 59 -13.50 1.91 2.78
CA LEU A 59 -13.90 2.22 4.15
C LEU A 59 -14.61 3.58 4.26
N MET A 60 -14.09 4.61 3.59
CA MET A 60 -14.71 5.95 3.55
C MET A 60 -16.14 5.92 3.00
N LEU A 61 -16.39 5.08 1.99
CA LEU A 61 -17.71 4.92 1.36
C LEU A 61 -18.77 4.27 2.28
N LYS A 62 -18.41 3.79 3.46
CA LYS A 62 -19.38 3.28 4.45
C LYS A 62 -20.27 4.36 5.05
N THR A 63 -19.92 5.64 4.87
CA THR A 63 -20.69 6.79 5.33
C THR A 63 -20.83 7.85 4.23
N PRO A 64 -21.80 8.77 4.30
CA PRO A 64 -21.87 9.89 3.37
C PRO A 64 -20.57 10.70 3.39
N ILE A 65 -20.00 10.96 2.21
CA ILE A 65 -18.72 11.67 2.10
C ILE A 65 -18.90 13.13 2.52
N ASP A 66 -18.13 13.54 3.51
CA ASP A 66 -17.97 14.94 3.88
C ASP A 66 -16.83 15.58 3.07
N TRP A 67 -17.15 16.68 2.39
CA TRP A 67 -16.23 17.38 1.49
C TRP A 67 -15.57 18.60 2.14
N SER A 68 -15.77 18.82 3.44
CA SER A 68 -15.17 19.95 4.13
C SER A 68 -13.66 19.90 4.03
N VAL A 69 -13.02 21.05 3.80
CA VAL A 69 -11.57 21.13 3.68
C VAL A 69 -10.98 21.16 5.09
N PRO A 70 -10.18 20.16 5.50
CA PRO A 70 -9.56 20.15 6.83
C PRO A 70 -8.46 21.23 6.94
N SER A 71 -8.03 21.53 8.16
CA SER A 71 -6.80 22.32 8.36
C SER A 71 -5.58 21.53 7.88
N ASN A 72 -4.47 22.21 7.64
CA ASN A 72 -3.23 21.55 7.21
C ASN A 72 -2.73 20.55 8.26
N GLU A 73 -2.84 20.89 9.54
CA GLU A 73 -2.47 20.02 10.65
C GLU A 73 -3.32 18.74 10.64
N ARG A 74 -4.65 18.90 10.50
CA ARG A 74 -5.57 17.76 10.45
C ARG A 74 -5.34 16.89 9.21
N LEU A 75 -5.04 17.50 8.07
CA LEU A 75 -4.70 16.76 6.85
C LEU A 75 -3.42 15.93 7.05
N SER A 76 -2.39 16.50 7.68
CA SER A 76 -1.16 15.78 8.02
C SER A 76 -1.45 14.61 8.95
N GLU A 77 -2.23 14.82 10.01
CA GLU A 77 -2.65 13.77 10.94
C GLU A 77 -3.36 12.62 10.22
N TYR A 78 -4.28 12.91 9.30
CA TYR A 78 -4.97 11.88 8.53
C TYR A 78 -4.02 11.07 7.66
N VAL A 79 -3.09 11.73 6.96
CA VAL A 79 -2.11 11.08 6.09
C VAL A 79 -1.16 10.19 6.89
N GLU A 80 -0.60 10.71 7.98
CA GLU A 80 0.33 9.98 8.85
C GLU A 80 -0.35 8.80 9.55
N ALA A 81 -1.59 8.99 10.03
CA ALA A 81 -2.36 7.91 10.63
C ALA A 81 -2.70 6.81 9.61
N SER A 82 -2.99 7.18 8.36
CA SER A 82 -3.25 6.23 7.28
C SER A 82 -2.01 5.40 6.96
N ASP A 83 -0.85 6.04 6.80
CA ASP A 83 0.43 5.35 6.55
C ASP A 83 0.73 4.34 7.66
N ARG A 84 0.63 4.77 8.91
CA ARG A 84 0.91 3.91 10.07
C ARG A 84 -0.04 2.72 10.15
N LEU A 85 -1.35 2.96 10.04
CA LEU A 85 -2.35 1.90 10.18
C LEU A 85 -2.31 0.89 9.01
N LEU A 86 -1.95 1.34 7.81
CA LEU A 86 -1.74 0.45 6.67
C LEU A 86 -0.43 -0.33 6.78
N GLN A 87 0.63 0.26 7.34
CA GLN A 87 1.83 -0.50 7.67
C GLN A 87 1.53 -1.59 8.72
N GLU A 88 0.76 -1.28 9.75
CA GLU A 88 0.32 -2.29 10.74
C GLU A 88 -0.49 -3.41 10.06
N LEU A 89 -1.33 -3.07 9.07
CA LEU A 89 -2.08 -4.06 8.27
C LEU A 89 -1.15 -4.93 7.43
N HIS A 90 -0.18 -4.33 6.75
CA HIS A 90 0.82 -5.04 5.98
C HIS A 90 1.59 -6.04 6.87
N ASP A 91 2.11 -5.58 8.00
CA ASP A 91 2.87 -6.41 8.94
C ASP A 91 2.01 -7.56 9.49
N ALA A 92 0.74 -7.29 9.82
CA ALA A 92 -0.19 -8.30 10.30
C ALA A 92 -0.49 -9.37 9.23
N LEU A 93 -0.64 -8.98 7.97
CA LEU A 93 -0.87 -9.91 6.85
C LEU A 93 0.39 -10.73 6.54
N SER A 94 1.57 -10.11 6.60
CA SER A 94 2.86 -10.74 6.34
C SER A 94 3.34 -11.65 7.48
N SER A 95 2.84 -11.46 8.71
CA SER A 95 3.29 -12.19 9.90
C SER A 95 3.12 -13.72 9.84
N ALA A 96 2.22 -14.20 9.00
CA ALA A 96 2.00 -15.64 8.79
C ALA A 96 3.08 -16.29 7.89
N PHE A 97 3.82 -15.48 7.12
CA PHE A 97 4.80 -15.95 6.15
C PHE A 97 6.22 -15.84 6.71
N ASP A 98 6.76 -16.94 7.25
CA ASP A 98 8.14 -16.99 7.74
C ASP A 98 9.10 -17.42 6.62
N LEU A 99 9.71 -16.44 5.96
CA LEU A 99 10.76 -16.65 4.96
C LEU A 99 11.95 -17.44 5.53
N GLY A 100 12.31 -17.23 6.80
CA GLY A 100 13.44 -17.89 7.44
C GLY A 100 13.19 -19.39 7.64
N GLU A 101 11.99 -19.76 8.07
CA GLU A 101 11.56 -21.16 8.16
C GLU A 101 11.55 -21.82 6.77
N MET A 102 11.00 -21.13 5.77
CA MET A 102 10.94 -21.61 4.39
C MET A 102 12.35 -21.86 3.82
N PHE A 103 13.28 -20.92 3.97
CA PHE A 103 14.66 -21.10 3.52
C PHE A 103 15.37 -22.21 4.31
N GLY A 104 15.17 -22.28 5.63
CA GLY A 104 15.75 -23.34 6.45
C GLY A 104 15.25 -24.75 6.08
N ALA A 105 13.97 -24.90 5.74
CA ALA A 105 13.41 -26.16 5.26
C ALA A 105 14.00 -26.55 3.89
N LEU A 106 14.18 -25.57 3.00
CA LEU A 106 14.83 -25.78 1.71
C LEU A 106 16.28 -26.28 1.86
N GLU A 107 17.05 -25.68 2.78
CA GLU A 107 18.42 -26.11 3.10
C GLU A 107 18.51 -27.52 3.67
N ARG A 108 17.49 -27.96 4.43
CA ARG A 108 17.40 -29.33 4.96
C ARG A 108 16.91 -30.36 3.94
N GLY A 109 16.56 -29.93 2.72
CA GLY A 109 15.99 -30.80 1.69
C GLY A 109 14.55 -31.24 1.99
N GLU A 110 13.87 -30.53 2.89
CA GLU A 110 12.48 -30.76 3.23
C GLU A 110 11.57 -30.14 2.17
N THR A 111 10.52 -30.86 1.78
CA THR A 111 9.47 -30.28 0.93
C THR A 111 8.52 -29.51 1.83
N HIS A 112 8.73 -28.20 1.97
CA HIS A 112 7.82 -27.29 2.65
C HIS A 112 7.01 -26.53 1.59
N ASN A 113 5.69 -26.74 1.55
CA ASN A 113 4.83 -25.91 0.73
C ASN A 113 4.40 -24.69 1.57
N PRO A 114 4.88 -23.48 1.24
CA PRO A 114 4.60 -22.27 2.01
C PRO A 114 3.14 -21.79 1.85
N PHE A 115 2.29 -22.57 1.16
CA PHE A 115 0.87 -22.32 0.93
C PHE A 115 -0.04 -23.38 1.57
N ASP A 116 0.47 -24.18 2.50
CA ASP A 116 -0.29 -25.24 3.17
C ASP A 116 -1.30 -24.73 4.21
N SER A 117 -1.38 -23.42 4.47
CA SER A 117 -2.38 -22.81 5.34
C SER A 117 -3.14 -21.67 4.67
N GLY A 118 -4.37 -21.40 5.12
CA GLY A 118 -5.10 -20.23 4.66
C GLY A 118 -4.52 -18.90 5.17
N GLU A 119 -3.68 -18.94 6.21
CA GLU A 119 -3.13 -17.74 6.84
C GLU A 119 -2.01 -17.12 6.00
N VAL A 120 -1.12 -17.95 5.46
CA VAL A 120 -0.05 -17.56 4.53
C VAL A 120 -0.58 -17.01 3.20
N MET A 121 -1.84 -17.31 2.85
CA MET A 121 -2.48 -16.83 1.63
C MET A 121 -3.07 -15.42 1.75
N ARG A 122 -3.18 -14.86 2.96
CA ARG A 122 -3.87 -13.56 3.17
C ARG A 122 -3.14 -12.41 2.48
N GLU A 123 -1.82 -12.30 2.66
CA GLU A 123 -0.99 -11.26 2.02
C GLU A 123 -1.03 -11.40 0.48
N PRO A 124 -0.75 -12.59 -0.12
CA PRO A 124 -0.78 -12.72 -1.57
C PRO A 124 -2.15 -12.43 -2.17
N ILE A 125 -3.24 -12.87 -1.52
CA ILE A 125 -4.60 -12.58 -1.99
C ILE A 125 -4.87 -11.07 -1.98
N PHE A 126 -4.44 -10.38 -0.93
CA PHE A 126 -4.68 -8.95 -0.79
C PHE A 126 -3.86 -8.15 -1.82
N TYR A 127 -2.56 -8.43 -1.94
CA TYR A 127 -1.65 -7.60 -2.75
C TYR A 127 -1.43 -8.07 -4.20
N ALA A 128 -1.93 -9.25 -4.61
CA ALA A 128 -1.66 -9.83 -5.94
C ALA A 128 -1.94 -8.88 -7.12
N ALA A 129 -2.94 -8.01 -7.00
CA ALA A 129 -3.37 -7.10 -8.06
C ALA A 129 -2.38 -5.96 -8.39
N GLU A 130 -1.36 -5.73 -7.56
CA GLU A 130 -0.34 -4.67 -7.77
C GLU A 130 0.78 -5.04 -8.76
N SER A 131 0.72 -6.25 -9.32
CA SER A 131 1.78 -6.85 -10.14
C SER A 131 1.77 -6.38 -11.60
N ALA A 132 1.97 -5.08 -11.87
CA ALA A 132 2.49 -4.66 -13.17
C ALA A 132 4.02 -4.79 -13.15
N TYR A 133 4.58 -5.64 -14.01
CA TYR A 133 6.00 -5.88 -14.02
C TYR A 133 6.76 -4.70 -14.64
N ASN A 134 7.89 -4.33 -14.02
CA ASN A 134 8.73 -3.22 -14.49
C ASN A 134 9.12 -3.29 -15.98
N PHE A 135 9.23 -4.51 -16.54
CA PHE A 135 9.53 -4.70 -17.96
C PHE A 135 8.46 -4.11 -18.89
N GLN A 136 7.21 -3.99 -18.43
CA GLN A 136 6.10 -3.41 -19.19
C GLN A 136 6.29 -1.90 -19.43
N TYR A 137 7.19 -1.24 -18.70
CA TYR A 137 7.51 0.17 -18.86
C TYR A 137 8.79 0.41 -19.69
N LEU A 138 9.52 -0.63 -20.11
CA LEU A 138 10.78 -0.48 -20.84
C LEU A 138 10.61 0.22 -22.20
N ASP A 139 9.47 0.04 -22.86
CA ASP A 139 9.20 0.69 -24.14
C ASP A 139 8.90 2.19 -24.02
N LEU A 140 8.54 2.67 -22.83
CA LEU A 140 8.35 4.12 -22.57
C LEU A 140 9.69 4.87 -22.46
N GLY A 141 10.79 4.17 -22.17
CA GLY A 141 12.13 4.76 -22.04
C GLY A 141 12.95 4.78 -23.33
N LYS A 142 12.40 4.27 -24.44
CA LYS A 142 13.03 4.31 -25.76
C LYS A 142 12.65 5.64 -26.44
N VAL A 143 13.44 6.68 -26.20
CA VAL A 143 13.42 7.95 -26.96
C VAL A 143 14.50 7.90 -28.04
#